data_AF-A0A9X0WNN4-F1
#
_entry.id   AF-A0A9X0WNN4-F1
#
_cell.length_a   1.000
_cell.length_b   1.000
_cell.length_c   1.000
_cell.angle_alpha   90.00
_cell.angle_beta   90.00
_cell.angle_gamma   90.00
#
_symmetry.space_group_name_H-M   'P 1'
#
loop_
_entity.id
_entity.type
_entity.pdbx_description
1 polymer ?
#
loop_
_entity_poly.entity_id
_entity_poly.type
_entity_poly.pdbx_seq_one_letter_code
_entity_poly.pdbx_strand_id
1 'polypeptide(L)'
;MKRRVELFLIILLPILGLLLLGGKIMNLNKRPDQKVTSSSSKKVVQKSKEEIKKEQIAFLKEHEREIVDYVKAQSPKVESVQIDWDETQMSDGGLTTPEYYMNVFGRINHIENSGWGVDIPMNENGTVNLKNMTMGDFISIDGVPIP
;
A
#
# COMPACT_ATOMS: atom_id res chain seq x y z
N MET A 1 -30.33 -71.77 -9.51
CA MET A 1 -29.60 -71.01 -8.48
C MET A 1 -28.14 -70.63 -8.85
N LYS A 2 -27.57 -71.11 -9.98
CA LYS A 2 -26.17 -70.80 -10.36
C LYS A 2 -25.89 -69.39 -10.89
N ARG A 3 -26.85 -68.72 -11.54
CA ARG A 3 -26.62 -67.36 -12.11
C ARG A 3 -26.65 -66.21 -11.10
N ARG A 4 -27.15 -66.42 -9.87
CA ARG A 4 -27.17 -65.36 -8.83
C ARG A 4 -25.89 -65.33 -7.98
N VAL A 5 -25.18 -66.46 -7.83
CA VAL A 5 -23.91 -66.52 -7.08
C VAL A 5 -22.70 -65.98 -7.86
N GLU A 6 -22.70 -66.09 -9.20
CA GLU A 6 -21.64 -65.49 -10.04
C GLU A 6 -21.69 -63.95 -10.07
N LEU A 7 -22.90 -63.37 -10.00
CA LEU A 7 -23.08 -61.92 -9.89
C LEU A 7 -22.55 -61.35 -8.56
N PHE A 8 -22.67 -62.09 -7.44
CA PHE A 8 -22.10 -61.66 -6.16
C PHE A 8 -20.55 -61.72 -6.13
N LEU A 9 -19.94 -62.69 -6.83
CA LEU A 9 -18.48 -62.81 -6.92
C LEU A 9 -17.84 -61.69 -7.77
N ILE A 10 -18.50 -61.23 -8.84
CA ILE A 10 -17.98 -60.17 -9.74
C ILE A 10 -18.02 -58.78 -9.06
N ILE A 11 -18.94 -58.55 -8.12
CA ILE A 11 -19.08 -57.26 -7.42
C ILE A 11 -18.12 -57.13 -6.21
N LEU A 12 -17.73 -58.24 -5.57
CA LEU A 12 -16.86 -58.22 -4.38
C LEU A 12 -15.35 -58.19 -4.69
N LEU A 13 -14.92 -58.70 -5.84
CA LEU A 13 -13.51 -58.75 -6.24
C LEU A 13 -12.82 -57.38 -6.44
N PRO A 14 -13.46 -56.31 -6.96
CA PRO A 14 -12.77 -55.02 -7.14
C PRO A 14 -12.63 -54.20 -5.84
N ILE A 15 -13.39 -54.49 -4.78
CA ILE A 15 -13.34 -53.72 -3.51
C ILE A 15 -12.14 -54.11 -2.65
N LEU A 16 -11.67 -55.37 -2.73
CA LEU A 16 -10.54 -55.83 -1.92
C LEU A 16 -9.17 -55.34 -2.44
N GLY A 17 -9.08 -54.91 -3.70
CA GLY A 17 -7.87 -54.35 -4.30
C GLY A 17 -7.56 -52.89 -3.94
N LEU A 18 -8.54 -52.16 -3.38
CA LEU A 18 -8.37 -50.74 -3.02
C LEU A 18 -7.75 -50.51 -1.63
N LEU A 19 -7.61 -51.55 -0.80
CA LEU A 19 -7.11 -51.40 0.57
C LEU A 19 -5.60 -51.62 0.74
N LEU A 20 -4.85 -51.90 -0.34
CA LEU A 20 -3.41 -52.21 -0.28
C LEU A 20 -2.51 -51.29 -1.14
N LEU A 21 -3.03 -50.16 -1.60
CA LEU A 21 -2.19 -49.07 -2.11
C LEU A 21 -2.07 -48.02 -1.02
N GLY A 22 -1.04 -48.17 -0.19
CA GLY A 22 -0.66 -47.24 0.87
C GLY A 22 -0.41 -45.83 0.31
N GLY A 23 -1.46 -45.01 0.31
CA GLY A 23 -1.37 -43.58 0.07
C GLY A 23 -0.69 -42.92 1.25
N LYS A 24 0.60 -42.61 1.12
CA LYS A 24 1.27 -41.63 1.98
C LYS A 24 0.56 -40.30 1.77
N ILE A 25 -0.24 -39.86 2.75
CA ILE A 25 -0.82 -38.51 2.74
C ILE A 25 0.32 -37.53 2.99
N MET A 26 0.85 -36.95 1.91
CA MET A 26 1.77 -35.84 1.99
C MET A 26 0.94 -34.57 2.20
N ASN A 27 1.13 -33.90 3.34
CA ASN A 27 0.55 -32.58 3.59
C ASN A 27 1.00 -31.61 2.48
N LEU A 28 0.09 -31.27 1.57
CA LEU A 28 0.32 -30.31 0.49
C LEU A 28 -0.37 -28.98 0.81
N ASN A 29 0.18 -28.26 1.79
CA ASN A 29 -0.14 -26.86 2.03
C ASN A 29 1.04 -26.00 1.56
N LYS A 30 1.15 -25.78 0.25
CA LYS A 30 1.74 -24.56 -0.36
C LYS A 30 1.12 -24.38 -1.75
N ARG A 31 0.32 -23.33 -1.92
CA ARG A 31 -0.06 -22.82 -3.25
C ARG A 31 1.23 -22.44 -3.99
N PRO A 32 1.34 -22.71 -5.30
CA PRO A 32 2.44 -22.22 -6.10
C PRO A 32 2.24 -20.72 -6.33
N ASP A 33 3.10 -19.90 -5.74
CA ASP A 33 3.28 -18.52 -6.20
C ASP A 33 3.73 -18.58 -7.67
N GLN A 34 2.92 -17.99 -8.55
CA GLN A 34 3.32 -17.75 -9.94
C GLN A 34 4.52 -16.80 -9.94
N LYS A 35 5.70 -17.40 -9.97
CA LYS A 35 6.94 -16.75 -10.36
C LYS A 35 6.82 -16.36 -11.84
N VAL A 36 6.36 -15.13 -12.09
CA VAL A 36 6.64 -14.47 -13.38
C VAL A 36 8.13 -14.14 -13.39
N THR A 37 8.89 -14.95 -14.12
CA THR A 37 10.20 -14.56 -14.64
C THR A 37 10.01 -13.42 -15.64
N SER A 38 10.16 -12.18 -15.19
CA SER A 38 10.72 -11.12 -16.02
C SER A 38 12.20 -10.98 -15.65
N SER A 39 13.05 -11.35 -16.59
CA SER A 39 14.49 -11.13 -16.52
C SER A 39 14.78 -9.64 -16.57
N SER A 40 15.16 -9.05 -15.44
CA SER A 40 16.08 -7.92 -15.43
C SER A 40 16.91 -7.97 -14.17
N SER A 41 18.15 -8.41 -14.35
CA SER A 41 19.21 -8.34 -13.35
C SER A 41 19.49 -6.88 -13.00
N LYS A 42 18.75 -6.34 -12.03
CA LYS A 42 19.20 -5.23 -11.20
C LYS A 42 19.04 -5.66 -9.76
N LYS A 43 20.17 -6.04 -9.15
CA LYS A 43 20.33 -6.13 -7.71
C LYS A 43 20.29 -4.70 -7.15
N VAL A 44 19.13 -4.06 -7.26
CA VAL A 44 18.77 -2.90 -6.45
C VAL A 44 18.37 -3.52 -5.12
N VAL A 45 19.09 -3.15 -4.06
CA VAL A 45 18.69 -3.45 -2.69
C VAL A 45 17.22 -3.04 -2.57
N GLN A 46 16.31 -4.00 -2.41
CA GLN A 46 14.89 -3.71 -2.16
C GLN A 46 14.83 -3.00 -0.81
N LYS A 47 14.82 -1.66 -0.84
CA LYS A 47 14.59 -0.86 0.35
C LYS A 47 13.20 -1.20 0.87
N SER A 48 13.10 -1.39 2.19
CA SER A 48 11.82 -1.57 2.86
C SER A 48 10.96 -0.31 2.72
N LYS A 49 9.63 -0.45 2.83
CA LYS A 49 8.69 0.68 2.84
C LYS A 49 9.07 1.72 3.90
N GLU A 50 9.53 1.27 5.07
CA GLU A 50 9.97 2.14 6.16
C GLU A 50 11.25 2.93 5.84
N GLU A 51 12.21 2.32 5.15
CA GLU A 51 13.42 3.03 4.70
C GLU A 51 13.07 4.08 3.64
N ILE A 52 12.21 3.73 2.67
CA ILE A 52 11.73 4.67 1.67
C ILE A 52 11.01 5.84 2.35
N LYS A 53 10.08 5.58 3.27
CA LYS A 53 9.37 6.61 4.03
C LYS A 53 10.33 7.57 4.72
N LYS A 54 11.36 7.06 5.41
CA LYS A 54 12.36 7.90 6.10
C LYS A 54 13.15 8.77 5.14
N GLU A 55 13.60 8.21 4.02
CA GLU A 55 14.31 8.97 2.98
C GLU A 55 13.43 10.06 2.37
N GLN A 56 12.15 9.75 2.10
CA GLN A 56 11.24 10.74 1.55
C GLN A 56 10.92 11.84 2.57
N ILE A 57 10.75 11.53 3.87
CA ILE A 57 10.58 12.56 4.90
C ILE A 57 11.81 13.49 4.97
N ALA A 58 13.03 12.93 4.88
CA ALA A 58 14.25 13.74 4.86
C ALA A 58 14.29 14.67 3.64
N PHE A 59 13.96 14.14 2.45
CA PHE A 59 13.84 14.93 1.23
C PHE A 59 12.79 16.04 1.36
N LEU A 60 11.59 15.72 1.88
CA LEU A 60 10.53 16.71 2.06
C LEU A 60 10.95 17.84 3.03
N LYS A 61 11.73 17.52 4.08
CA LYS A 61 12.31 18.53 4.99
C LYS A 61 13.30 19.45 4.29
N GLU A 62 14.14 18.92 3.38
CA GLU A 62 15.03 19.74 2.55
C GLU A 62 14.26 20.65 1.57
N HIS A 63 13.07 20.21 1.16
CA HIS A 63 12.17 20.92 0.24
C HIS A 63 10.97 21.59 0.94
N GLU A 64 11.08 21.86 2.25
CA GLU A 64 9.99 22.42 3.07
C GLU A 64 9.37 23.67 2.45
N ARG A 65 10.22 24.53 1.87
CA ARG A 65 9.79 25.78 1.23
C ARG A 65 8.80 25.57 0.09
N GLU A 66 8.95 24.52 -0.71
CA GLU A 66 8.04 24.24 -1.83
C GLU A 66 6.64 23.88 -1.34
N ILE A 67 6.56 23.13 -0.23
CA ILE A 67 5.30 22.74 0.42
C ILE A 67 4.66 23.98 1.07
N VAL A 68 5.44 24.79 1.79
CA VAL A 68 4.97 26.03 2.43
C VAL A 68 4.42 27.00 1.38
N ASP A 69 5.15 27.23 0.29
CA ASP A 69 4.73 28.13 -0.78
C ASP A 69 3.45 27.60 -1.47
N TYR A 70 3.33 26.29 -1.66
CA TYR A 70 2.12 25.65 -2.18
C TYR A 70 0.89 25.89 -1.27
N VAL A 71 1.02 25.65 0.04
CA VAL A 71 -0.08 25.83 1.01
C VAL A 71 -0.50 27.30 1.09
N LYS A 72 0.48 28.22 1.13
CA LYS A 72 0.22 29.67 1.11
C LYS A 72 -0.55 30.12 -0.13
N ALA A 73 -0.25 29.52 -1.28
CA ALA A 73 -0.93 29.86 -2.54
C ALA A 73 -2.42 29.47 -2.56
N GLN A 74 -2.87 28.56 -1.69
CA GLN A 74 -4.25 28.10 -1.68
C GLN A 74 -5.23 29.11 -1.10
N SER A 75 -4.78 30.03 -0.23
CA SER A 75 -5.64 31.06 0.34
C SER A 75 -4.84 32.31 0.74
N PRO A 76 -5.31 33.52 0.41
CA PRO A 76 -4.67 34.76 0.83
C PRO A 76 -4.73 34.99 2.35
N LYS A 77 -5.50 34.19 3.09
CA LYS A 77 -5.59 34.25 4.56
C LYS A 77 -4.43 33.53 5.24
N VAL A 78 -3.60 32.80 4.50
CA VAL A 78 -2.45 32.08 5.04
C VAL A 78 -1.22 32.98 5.03
N GLU A 79 -0.85 33.49 6.21
CA GLU A 79 0.32 34.36 6.42
C GLU A 79 1.58 33.55 6.77
N SER A 80 1.43 32.49 7.57
CA SER A 80 2.49 31.54 7.91
C SER A 80 1.96 30.11 7.90
N VAL A 81 2.86 29.16 7.66
CA VAL A 81 2.58 27.72 7.62
C VAL A 81 3.56 27.05 8.56
N GLN A 82 3.07 26.15 9.40
CA GLN A 82 3.86 25.28 10.26
C GLN A 82 3.62 23.84 9.81
N ILE A 83 4.68 23.05 9.62
CA ILE A 83 4.57 21.64 9.25
C ILE A 83 4.77 20.77 10.49
N ASP A 84 3.82 19.89 10.75
CA ASP A 84 3.88 18.92 11.85
C ASP A 84 4.49 17.61 11.32
N TRP A 85 5.83 17.61 11.20
CA TRP A 85 6.59 16.50 10.59
C TRP A 85 6.39 15.13 11.25
N ASP A 86 6.06 15.11 12.54
CA ASP A 86 5.79 13.88 13.29
C ASP A 86 4.47 13.21 12.86
N GLU A 87 3.56 13.95 12.24
CA GLU A 87 2.29 13.45 11.68
C GLU A 87 2.43 13.01 10.22
N THR A 88 3.60 13.26 9.60
CA THR A 88 3.82 12.88 8.20
C THR A 88 3.80 11.36 8.04
N GLN A 89 2.96 10.88 7.12
CA GLN A 89 2.74 9.45 6.89
C GLN A 89 2.75 9.07 5.42
N MET A 90 2.91 7.77 5.16
CA MET A 90 2.82 7.20 3.81
C MET A 90 1.51 6.43 3.72
N SER A 91 0.64 6.81 2.80
CA SER A 91 -0.65 6.16 2.55
C SER A 91 -0.69 5.45 1.21
N ASP A 92 -1.63 4.52 1.10
CA ASP A 92 -1.94 3.75 -0.11
C ASP A 92 -3.01 4.50 -0.92
N GLY A 93 -2.81 4.63 -2.23
CA GLY A 93 -3.73 5.28 -3.16
C GLY A 93 -4.94 4.41 -3.53
N GLY A 94 -4.99 3.17 -3.07
CA GLY A 94 -6.04 2.20 -3.36
C GLY A 94 -6.07 1.82 -4.84
N LEU A 95 -7.18 2.10 -5.50
CA LEU A 95 -7.37 1.84 -6.94
C LEU A 95 -6.91 3.01 -7.83
N THR A 96 -6.29 4.04 -7.26
CA THR A 96 -5.85 5.22 -7.99
C THR A 96 -4.40 5.08 -8.46
N THR A 97 -3.99 5.97 -9.36
CA THR A 97 -2.58 6.15 -9.73
C THR A 97 -2.18 7.55 -9.32
N PRO A 98 -1.10 7.72 -8.52
CA PRO A 98 -0.13 6.71 -8.07
C PRO A 98 -0.61 5.77 -6.95
N GLU A 99 0.15 4.68 -6.74
CA GLU A 99 -0.10 3.66 -5.70
C GLU A 99 0.14 4.18 -4.27
N TYR A 100 1.03 5.17 -4.09
CA TYR A 100 1.34 5.70 -2.75
C TYR A 100 1.46 7.22 -2.75
N TYR A 101 1.20 7.77 -1.56
CA TYR A 101 1.34 9.19 -1.27
C TYR A 101 2.10 9.39 0.04
N MET A 102 2.85 10.49 0.11
CA MET A 102 3.28 11.07 1.38
C MET A 102 2.26 12.13 1.77
N ASN A 103 1.59 11.97 2.90
CA ASN A 103 0.66 12.96 3.44
C ASN A 103 1.40 13.83 4.45
N VAL A 104 1.36 15.14 4.23
CA VAL A 104 2.00 16.15 5.09
C VAL A 104 0.91 17.04 5.68
N PHE A 105 0.98 17.25 6.99
CA PHE A 105 0.00 18.02 7.74
C PHE A 105 0.65 19.17 8.48
N GLY A 106 -0.18 20.11 8.92
CA GLY A 106 0.31 21.22 9.71
C GLY A 106 -0.76 22.23 10.10
N ARG A 107 -0.27 23.35 10.62
CA ARG A 107 -1.05 24.51 11.07
C ARG A 107 -0.74 25.75 10.23
N ILE A 108 -1.56 26.78 10.40
CA ILE A 108 -1.34 28.10 9.81
C ILE A 108 -1.35 29.19 10.88
N ASN A 109 -0.70 30.32 10.58
CA ASN A 109 -0.81 31.58 11.32
C ASN A 109 -0.54 31.48 12.84
N HIS A 110 0.16 30.43 13.31
CA HIS A 110 0.34 30.13 14.73
C HIS A 110 -0.98 29.93 15.49
N ILE A 111 -2.04 29.53 14.79
CA ILE A 111 -3.36 29.24 15.37
C ILE A 111 -3.37 27.75 15.77
N GLU A 112 -3.54 27.48 17.06
CA GLU A 112 -3.52 26.11 17.59
C GLU A 112 -4.59 25.23 16.95
N ASN A 113 -5.82 25.76 16.81
CA ASN A 113 -6.95 25.05 16.21
C ASN A 113 -7.09 25.37 14.71
N SER A 114 -6.02 25.17 13.96
CA SER A 114 -6.02 25.27 12.50
C SER A 114 -5.45 23.99 11.90
N GLY A 115 -5.74 23.72 10.64
CA GLY A 115 -5.28 22.49 10.00
C GLY A 115 -5.25 22.59 8.49
N TRP A 116 -4.35 21.83 7.89
CA TRP A 116 -4.29 21.56 6.45
C TRP A 116 -3.62 20.21 6.20
N GLY A 117 -3.89 19.60 5.04
CA GLY A 117 -3.24 18.38 4.59
C GLY A 117 -2.89 18.45 3.11
N VAL A 118 -1.67 18.08 2.76
CA VAL A 118 -1.20 17.96 1.39
C VAL A 118 -0.81 16.52 1.11
N ASP A 119 -1.34 15.99 0.01
CA ASP A 119 -0.99 14.69 -0.54
C ASP A 119 0.07 14.88 -1.62
N ILE A 120 1.23 14.24 -1.41
CA ILE A 120 2.36 14.29 -2.33
C ILE A 120 2.49 12.93 -3.01
N PRO A 121 2.18 12.84 -4.31
CA PRO A 121 2.20 11.57 -5.04
C PRO A 121 3.62 10.99 -5.10
N MET A 122 3.74 9.66 -5.01
CA MET A 122 5.00 8.96 -5.18
C MET A 122 5.10 8.32 -6.58
N ASN A 123 6.28 8.42 -7.18
CA ASN A 123 6.61 7.76 -8.44
C ASN A 123 6.89 6.27 -8.23
N GLU A 124 6.85 5.47 -9.30
CA GLU A 124 7.12 4.01 -9.26
C GLU A 124 8.52 3.66 -8.69
N ASN A 125 9.48 4.57 -8.79
CA ASN A 125 10.83 4.40 -8.24
C ASN A 125 10.92 4.74 -6.73
N GLY A 126 9.81 5.07 -6.07
CA GLY A 126 9.74 5.37 -4.64
C GLY A 126 10.08 6.82 -4.26
N THR A 127 10.28 7.72 -5.22
CA THR A 127 10.52 9.16 -4.94
C THR A 127 9.22 9.96 -4.95
N VAL A 128 9.09 10.98 -4.09
CA VAL A 128 7.98 11.93 -4.13
C VAL A 128 8.01 12.83 -5.37
N ASN A 129 6.84 13.32 -5.79
CA ASN A 129 6.67 14.27 -6.89
C ASN A 129 5.99 15.56 -6.41
N LEU A 130 6.83 16.55 -6.05
CA LEU A 130 6.39 17.86 -5.56
C LEU A 130 5.60 18.69 -6.59
N LYS A 131 5.70 18.39 -7.88
CA LYS A 131 4.96 19.14 -8.91
C LYS A 131 3.47 18.82 -8.93
N ASN A 132 3.11 17.64 -8.43
CA ASN A 132 1.75 17.12 -8.48
C ASN A 132 1.12 17.07 -7.09
N MET A 133 1.57 17.94 -6.17
CA MET A 133 0.94 18.09 -4.85
C MET A 133 -0.54 18.48 -4.99
N THR A 134 -1.36 17.89 -4.15
CA THR A 134 -2.79 18.19 -4.06
C THR A 134 -3.18 18.43 -2.62
N MET A 135 -4.10 19.36 -2.37
CA MET A 135 -4.73 19.47 -1.05
C MET A 135 -5.50 18.18 -0.77
N GLY A 136 -5.04 17.42 0.22
CA GLY A 136 -5.71 16.22 0.72
C GLY A 136 -6.87 16.56 1.65
N ASP A 137 -6.78 17.69 2.36
CA ASP A 137 -7.86 18.27 3.14
C ASP A 137 -7.90 19.79 2.96
N PHE A 138 -9.04 20.43 3.22
CA PHE A 138 -9.15 21.87 3.16
C PHE A 138 -8.36 22.55 4.28
N ILE A 139 -7.92 23.78 4.03
CA ILE A 139 -7.34 24.62 5.08
C ILE A 139 -8.50 25.07 5.99
N SER A 140 -8.35 24.91 7.30
CA SER A 140 -9.39 25.25 8.26
C SER A 140 -8.88 25.99 9.49
N ILE A 141 -9.79 26.76 10.09
CA ILE A 141 -9.65 27.34 11.43
C ILE A 141 -10.91 26.95 12.20
N ASP A 142 -10.74 26.41 13.41
CA ASP A 142 -11.82 25.87 14.23
C ASP A 142 -12.69 24.82 13.53
N GLY A 143 -12.07 24.02 12.64
CA GLY A 143 -12.75 23.02 11.81
C GLY A 143 -13.60 23.60 10.68
N VAL A 144 -13.60 24.93 10.50
CA VAL A 144 -14.33 25.61 9.43
C VAL A 144 -13.38 25.86 8.25
N PRO A 145 -13.69 25.36 7.03
CA PRO A 145 -12.90 25.64 5.85
C PRO A 145 -12.78 27.14 5.60
N ILE A 146 -11.57 27.59 5.25
CA ILE A 146 -11.34 28.97 4.83
C ILE A 146 -11.20 29.04 3.30
N PRO A 147 -11.78 30.08 2.65
CA PRO A 147 -11.62 30.31 1.22
C PRO A 147 -10.23 30.83 0.87
#